data_AF-A0A847H3G3-F1
#
_entry.id   AF-A0A847H3G3-F1
#
_cell.length_a   1.000
_cell.length_b   1.000
_cell.length_c   1.000
_cell.angle_alpha   90.00
_cell.angle_beta   90.00
_cell.angle_gamma   90.00
#
_symmetry.space_group_name_H-M   'P 1'
#
loop_
_entity.id
_entity.type
_entity.pdbx_description
1 polymer ?
#
loop_
_entity_poly.entity_id
_entity_poly.type
_entity_poly.pdbx_seq_one_letter_code
_entity_poly.pdbx_strand_id
1 'polypeptide(L)' 'MRHQNKVKTLGRAKDQRDAMIRSMATALFMHGEIKTTVTRAKVL' A
#
# COMPACT_ATOMS: atom_id res chain seq x y z
N MET A 1 11.14 -18.60 7.86
CA MET A 1 12.22 -17.98 7.05
C MET A 1 11.60 -17.13 5.94
N ARG A 2 11.90 -15.83 5.88
CA ARG A 2 11.43 -14.90 4.81
C ARG A 2 12.59 -14.51 3.89
N HIS A 3 13.32 -15.50 3.36
CA HIS A 3 14.45 -15.22 2.47
C HIS A 3 13.93 -14.68 1.12
N GLN A 4 14.51 -13.58 0.65
CA GLN A 4 14.19 -12.92 -0.63
C GLN A 4 12.72 -12.49 -0.85
N ASN A 5 11.87 -12.52 0.18
CA ASN A 5 10.49 -12.06 0.05
C ASN A 5 10.41 -10.53 0.10
N LYS A 6 10.21 -9.92 -1.08
CA LYS A 6 10.09 -8.46 -1.26
C LYS A 6 8.68 -7.93 -0.97
N VAL A 7 7.67 -8.80 -0.90
CA VAL A 7 6.26 -8.40 -0.76
C VAL A 7 5.92 -8.03 0.68
N LYS A 8 5.41 -6.81 0.86
CA LYS A 8 4.88 -6.31 2.14
C LYS A 8 3.40 -6.71 2.26
N THR A 9 3.06 -7.50 3.28
CA THR A 9 1.69 -8.00 3.46
C THR A 9 0.75 -6.97 4.08
N LEU A 10 1.29 -5.96 4.77
CA LEU A 10 0.54 -4.86 5.40
C LEU A 10 -0.59 -5.32 6.33
N GLY A 11 -0.47 -6.54 6.90
CA GLY A 11 -1.47 -7.15 7.77
C GLY A 11 -2.80 -7.47 7.08
N ARG A 12 -2.85 -7.53 5.74
CA ARG A 12 -4.08 -7.75 4.96
C ARG A 12 -3.95 -8.93 4.01
N ALA A 13 -5.09 -9.55 3.71
CA ALA A 13 -5.22 -10.50 2.61
C ALA A 13 -4.89 -9.80 1.27
N LYS A 14 -4.59 -10.60 0.24
CA LYS A 14 -4.06 -10.07 -1.04
C LYS A 14 -5.07 -9.14 -1.72
N ASP A 15 -6.31 -9.56 -1.82
CA ASP A 15 -7.44 -8.80 -2.36
C ASP A 15 -7.64 -7.44 -1.65
N GLN A 16 -7.67 -7.45 -0.32
CA GLN A 16 -7.83 -6.25 0.50
C GLN A 16 -6.64 -5.29 0.36
N ARG A 17 -5.41 -5.85 0.25
CA ARG A 17 -4.20 -5.06 0.04
C ARG A 17 -4.20 -4.41 -1.34
N ASP A 18 -4.53 -5.16 -2.38
CA ASP A 18 -4.58 -4.66 -3.76
C ASP A 18 -5.65 -3.56 -3.89
N ALA A 19 -6.82 -3.72 -3.26
CA ALA A 19 -7.86 -2.70 -3.20
C ALA A 19 -7.39 -1.42 -2.46
N MET A 20 -6.73 -1.57 -1.30
CA MET A 20 -6.21 -0.44 -0.53
C MET A 20 -5.15 0.36 -1.30
N ILE A 21 -4.24 -0.31 -2.02
CA ILE A 21 -3.21 0.39 -2.80
C ILE A 21 -3.84 1.19 -3.95
N ARG A 22 -4.83 0.61 -4.65
CA ARG A 22 -5.55 1.31 -5.73
C ARG A 22 -6.31 2.53 -5.24
N SER A 23 -6.98 2.44 -4.09
CA SER A 23 -7.70 3.59 -3.53
C SER A 23 -6.74 4.68 -3.08
N MET A 24 -5.60 4.33 -2.47
CA MET A 24 -4.56 5.29 -2.12
C MET A 24 -3.95 5.98 -3.35
N ALA A 25 -3.69 5.25 -4.43
CA ALA A 25 -3.13 5.83 -5.65
C ALA A 25 -4.12 6.83 -6.27
N THR A 26 -5.40 6.45 -6.31
CA THR A 26 -6.48 7.33 -6.79
C THR A 26 -6.56 8.61 -5.95
N ALA A 27 -6.58 8.49 -4.62
CA ALA A 27 -6.61 9.64 -3.72
C ALA A 27 -5.39 10.55 -3.90
N LEU A 28 -4.20 9.99 -4.12
CA LEU A 28 -2.98 10.78 -4.38
C LEU A 28 -3.10 11.59 -5.68
N PHE A 29 -3.61 11.00 -6.76
CA PHE A 29 -3.83 11.75 -8.01
C PHE A 29 -4.94 12.79 -7.90
N MET A 30 -5.98 12.53 -7.11
CA MET A 30 -7.10 13.47 -6.93
C MET A 30 -6.75 14.67 -6.05
N HIS A 31 -5.93 14.47 -5.01
CA HIS A 31 -5.67 15.48 -3.98
C HIS A 31 -4.24 16.06 -4.04
N GLY A 32 -3.34 15.48 -4.82
CA GLY A 32 -1.93 15.89 -4.92
C GLY A 32 -1.07 15.44 -3.74
N GLU A 33 -1.67 15.27 -2.56
CA GLU A 33 -1.03 14.71 -1.37
C GLU A 33 -2.01 13.91 -0.51
N ILE A 34 -1.50 12.92 0.23
CA ILE A 34 -2.29 12.15 1.21
C ILE A 34 -1.48 11.87 2.47
N LYS A 35 -2.14 11.85 3.63
CA LYS A 35 -1.53 11.43 4.90
C LYS A 35 -1.74 9.92 5.11
N THR A 36 -0.65 9.17 5.22
CA THR A 36 -0.67 7.71 5.43
C THR A 36 0.49 7.26 6.32
N THR A 37 0.54 5.97 6.67
CA THR A 37 1.67 5.41 7.43
C THR A 37 2.89 5.25 6.52
N VAL A 38 4.10 5.42 7.06
CA VAL A 38 5.36 5.24 6.31
C VAL A 38 5.42 3.88 5.61
N THR A 39 4.89 2.83 6.24
CA THR A 39 4.83 1.48 5.66
C THR A 39 3.93 1.37 4.43
N ARG A 40 2.83 2.13 4.37
CA ARG A 40 1.93 2.16 3.22
C ARG A 40 2.48 3.08 2.12
N ALA A 41 3.08 4.21 2.51
CA ALA A 41 3.73 5.13 1.57
C ALA A 41 4.86 4.47 0.78
N LYS A 42 5.65 3.57 1.40
CA LYS A 42 6.73 2.82 0.72
C LYS A 42 6.26 1.74 -0.27
N VAL A 43 4.95 1.44 -0.28
CA VAL A 43 4.34 0.41 -1.14
C VAL A 43 3.49 1.03 -2.25
N LEU A 44 3.02 2.26 -2.03
CA LEU A 44 2.41 3.09 -3.06
C LEU A 44 3.45 3.42 -4.14
#